data_AF-A0A7K7XHF0-F1
#
_entry.id   AF-A0A7K7XHF0-F1
#
_cell.length_a   1.000
_cell.length_b   1.000
_cell.length_c   1.000
_cell.angle_alpha   90.00
_cell.angle_beta   90.00
_cell.angle_gamma   90.00
#
_symmetry.space_group_name_H-M   'P 1'
#
loop_
_entity.id
_entity.type
_entity.pdbx_description
1 polymer ?
#
loop_
_entity_poly.entity_id
_entity_poly.type
_entity_poly.pdbx_seq_one_letter_code
_entity_poly.pdbx_strand_id
1 'polypeptide(L)'
;DFMQASWDVEEIQAKGIQHLASFVKDKNAFPCLLKCTEVITRAMKTHTDSLELQVEGCTLLLEILTQALEQGVLMALDEGVASCLLHTVRKHCENEEFLSSLCTLLMMVSASEVAAENLRKVGIIPDLLSILRHFLRNDKICFSCCAVLWSLAVSENNGDQAVLASAVPVTCAVLQKHLQNGAVAESACSALWALALQGCVTDSDCEPTAALLLDALRMNPERAVLVRNGCLALASLVRLSETAALAILLDSKGSGIELIKDEYHLHFDEPGVAGALCLLMNEMVQYDEVLLDMRSQKMEKLLSEIKLQFPFS
;
A
#
# COMPACT_ATOMS: atom_id res chain seq x y z
N ASP A 1 -20.18 -4.28 30.02
CA ASP A 1 -21.00 -5.12 30.93
C ASP A 1 -22.13 -5.84 30.21
N PHE A 2 -23.14 -5.15 29.66
CA PHE A 2 -24.27 -5.82 28.99
C PHE A 2 -23.86 -6.74 27.83
N MET A 3 -23.05 -6.24 26.88
CA MET A 3 -22.52 -7.07 25.79
C MET A 3 -21.63 -8.22 26.26
N GLN A 4 -20.90 -8.05 27.36
CA GLN A 4 -20.00 -9.10 27.89
C GLN A 4 -20.78 -10.21 28.61
N ALA A 5 -21.89 -9.87 29.26
CA ALA A 5 -22.74 -10.82 29.97
C ALA A 5 -23.52 -11.76 29.02
N SER A 6 -23.79 -11.32 27.79
CA SER A 6 -24.51 -12.10 26.77
C SER A 6 -23.73 -12.15 25.47
N TRP A 7 -22.46 -12.55 25.56
CA TRP A 7 -21.50 -12.57 24.46
C TRP A 7 -21.91 -13.51 23.31
N ASP A 8 -22.70 -14.54 23.62
CA ASP A 8 -23.19 -15.58 22.72
C ASP A 8 -24.51 -15.23 22.00
N VAL A 9 -25.14 -14.11 22.34
CA VAL A 9 -26.42 -13.70 21.73
C VAL A 9 -26.18 -12.62 20.68
N GLU A 10 -26.31 -12.99 19.40
CA GLU A 10 -26.08 -12.11 18.24
C GLU A 10 -26.87 -10.79 18.33
N GLU A 11 -28.19 -10.87 18.60
CA GLU A 11 -29.07 -9.69 18.68
C GLU A 11 -28.62 -8.70 19.77
N ILE A 12 -28.08 -9.21 20.88
CA ILE A 12 -27.56 -8.38 21.97
C ILE A 12 -26.25 -7.71 21.54
N GLN A 13 -25.40 -8.43 20.83
CA GLN A 13 -24.16 -7.87 20.31
C GLN A 13 -24.43 -6.78 19.27
N ALA A 14 -25.32 -7.02 18.30
CA ALA A 14 -25.70 -6.05 17.28
C ALA A 14 -26.27 -4.77 17.90
N LYS A 15 -27.27 -4.88 18.79
CA LYS A 15 -27.81 -3.72 19.52
C LYS A 15 -26.76 -2.99 20.34
N GLY A 16 -25.82 -3.73 20.93
CA GLY A 16 -24.68 -3.16 21.65
C GLY A 16 -23.77 -2.33 20.75
N ILE A 17 -23.38 -2.87 19.59
CA ILE A 17 -22.58 -2.17 18.58
C ILE A 17 -23.32 -0.93 18.06
N GLN A 18 -24.59 -1.04 17.71
CA GLN A 18 -25.42 0.09 17.28
C GLN A 18 -25.51 1.18 18.36
N HIS A 19 -25.64 0.79 19.63
CA HIS A 19 -25.64 1.75 20.73
C HIS A 19 -24.30 2.46 20.86
N LEU A 20 -23.18 1.74 20.76
CA LEU A 20 -21.84 2.34 20.75
C LEU A 20 -21.64 3.29 19.56
N ALA A 21 -22.12 2.92 18.38
CA ALA A 21 -22.07 3.74 17.18
C ALA A 21 -22.79 5.09 17.34
N SER A 22 -23.86 5.15 18.15
CA SER A 22 -24.56 6.41 18.43
C SER A 22 -23.68 7.47 19.14
N PHE A 23 -22.61 7.05 19.83
CA PHE A 23 -21.69 7.94 20.53
C PHE A 23 -20.50 8.40 19.71
N VAL A 24 -20.30 7.89 18.49
CA VAL A 24 -19.13 8.20 17.66
C VAL A 24 -19.00 9.69 17.40
N LYS A 25 -20.11 10.42 17.24
CA LYS A 25 -20.09 11.87 17.00
C LYS A 25 -19.79 12.69 18.26
N ASP A 26 -19.83 12.10 19.44
CA ASP A 26 -19.51 12.76 20.69
C ASP A 26 -18.01 12.62 21.00
N LYS A 27 -17.27 13.71 20.82
CA LYS A 27 -15.82 13.76 21.12
C LYS A 27 -15.49 13.40 22.56
N ASN A 28 -16.40 13.62 23.51
CA ASN A 28 -16.20 13.26 24.91
C ASN A 28 -16.29 11.75 25.14
N ALA A 29 -16.99 11.03 24.26
CA ALA A 29 -17.15 9.58 24.34
C ALA A 29 -15.98 8.81 23.72
N PHE A 30 -15.13 9.47 22.93
CA PHE A 30 -14.02 8.84 22.22
C PHE A 30 -13.08 8.01 23.13
N PRO A 31 -12.61 8.50 24.30
CA PRO A 31 -11.78 7.70 25.19
C PRO A 31 -12.47 6.42 25.72
N CYS A 32 -13.80 6.43 25.81
CA CYS A 32 -14.59 5.26 26.16
C CYS A 32 -14.74 4.31 24.97
N LEU A 33 -15.05 4.83 23.77
CA LEU A 33 -15.15 4.04 22.54
C LEU A 33 -13.84 3.31 22.22
N LEU A 34 -12.70 3.96 22.44
CA LEU A 34 -11.39 3.36 22.26
C LEU A 34 -11.20 2.12 23.16
N LYS A 35 -11.70 2.15 24.39
CA LYS A 35 -11.68 1.00 25.33
C LYS A 35 -12.66 -0.11 24.93
N CYS A 36 -13.67 0.20 24.12
CA CYS A 36 -14.67 -0.75 23.65
C CYS A 36 -14.23 -1.55 22.42
N THR A 37 -13.10 -1.20 21.78
CA THR A 37 -12.56 -1.90 20.61
C THR A 37 -12.37 -3.40 20.83
N GLU A 38 -11.90 -3.82 22.01
CA GLU A 38 -11.78 -5.24 22.38
C GLU A 38 -13.16 -5.94 22.48
N VAL A 39 -14.19 -5.23 22.95
CA VAL A 39 -15.55 -5.78 23.05
C VAL A 39 -16.17 -5.94 21.66
N ILE A 40 -15.99 -4.95 20.79
CA ILE A 40 -16.49 -4.98 19.40
C ILE A 40 -15.83 -6.12 18.63
N THR A 41 -14.50 -6.22 18.70
CA THR A 41 -13.75 -7.27 18.02
C THR A 41 -14.06 -8.66 18.56
N ARG A 42 -14.32 -8.80 19.87
CA ARG A 42 -14.81 -10.06 20.46
C ARG A 42 -16.20 -10.44 19.95
N ALA A 43 -17.12 -9.48 19.84
CA ALA A 43 -18.44 -9.72 19.28
C ALA A 43 -18.35 -10.24 17.84
N MET A 44 -17.53 -9.57 17.01
CA MET A 44 -17.25 -10.00 15.64
C MET A 44 -16.62 -11.41 15.59
N LYS A 45 -15.74 -11.74 16.54
CA LYS A 45 -15.12 -13.08 16.64
C LYS A 45 -16.10 -14.18 17.00
N THR A 46 -17.07 -13.91 17.88
CA THR A 46 -18.08 -14.90 18.25
C THR A 46 -19.07 -15.13 17.11
N HIS A 47 -19.45 -14.05 16.41
CA HIS A 47 -20.55 -14.06 15.43
C HIS A 47 -20.05 -13.89 13.99
N THR A 48 -19.10 -14.73 13.59
CA THR A 48 -18.50 -14.65 12.23
C THR A 48 -19.51 -14.96 11.12
N ASP A 49 -20.56 -15.74 11.41
CA ASP A 49 -21.66 -16.06 10.50
C ASP A 49 -22.56 -14.85 10.18
N SER A 50 -22.65 -13.89 11.11
CA SER A 50 -23.54 -12.74 10.95
C SER A 50 -22.86 -11.63 10.16
N LEU A 51 -23.12 -11.58 8.86
CA LEU A 51 -22.61 -10.52 7.99
C LEU A 51 -23.00 -9.12 8.49
N GLU A 52 -24.24 -8.96 8.98
CA GLU A 52 -24.73 -7.68 9.53
C GLU A 52 -23.85 -7.22 10.69
N LEU A 53 -23.58 -8.11 11.66
CA LEU A 53 -22.71 -7.80 12.79
C LEU A 53 -21.27 -7.51 12.36
N GLN A 54 -20.75 -8.23 11.36
CA GLN A 54 -19.41 -7.94 10.82
C GLN A 54 -19.36 -6.54 10.18
N VAL A 55 -20.37 -6.17 9.40
CA VAL A 55 -20.46 -4.85 8.75
C VAL A 55 -20.57 -3.74 9.80
N GLU A 56 -21.47 -3.87 10.78
CA GLU A 56 -21.63 -2.88 11.85
C GLU A 56 -20.36 -2.75 12.69
N GLY A 57 -19.75 -3.87 13.06
CA GLY A 57 -18.51 -3.90 13.82
C GLY A 57 -17.35 -3.26 13.07
N CYS A 58 -17.14 -3.61 11.80
CA CYS A 58 -16.11 -2.99 10.96
C CYS A 58 -16.34 -1.49 10.78
N THR A 59 -17.59 -1.07 10.55
CA THR A 59 -17.93 0.34 10.38
C THR A 59 -17.61 1.14 11.65
N LEU A 60 -18.01 0.64 12.82
CA LEU A 60 -17.71 1.29 14.09
C LEU A 60 -16.20 1.36 14.37
N LEU A 61 -15.47 0.27 14.10
CA LEU A 61 -14.01 0.26 14.26
C LEU A 61 -13.32 1.27 13.34
N LEU A 62 -13.77 1.39 12.09
CA LEU A 62 -13.28 2.40 11.14
C LEU A 62 -13.49 3.81 11.70
N GLU A 63 -14.69 4.12 12.16
CA GLU A 63 -15.01 5.45 12.71
C GLU A 63 -14.17 5.78 13.95
N ILE A 64 -13.95 4.81 14.83
CA ILE A 64 -13.06 4.96 15.99
C ILE A 64 -11.62 5.21 15.53
N LEU A 65 -11.12 4.44 14.56
CA LEU A 65 -9.76 4.60 14.05
C LEU A 65 -9.55 5.93 13.34
N THR A 66 -10.52 6.42 12.57
CA THR A 66 -10.43 7.72 11.91
C THR A 66 -10.26 8.82 12.96
N GLN A 67 -11.04 8.78 14.04
CA GLN A 67 -10.90 9.74 15.14
C GLN A 67 -9.60 9.58 15.93
N ALA A 68 -9.12 8.33 16.08
CA ALA A 68 -7.85 8.06 16.73
C ALA A 68 -6.69 8.67 15.95
N LEU A 69 -6.68 8.53 14.62
CA LEU A 69 -5.68 9.14 13.74
C LEU A 69 -5.72 10.67 13.80
N GLU A 70 -6.90 11.29 13.80
CA GLU A 70 -7.03 12.75 13.99
C GLU A 70 -6.43 13.24 15.32
N GLN A 71 -6.40 12.38 16.34
CA GLN A 71 -5.82 12.66 17.65
C GLN A 71 -4.38 12.15 17.81
N GLY A 72 -3.77 11.61 16.75
CA GLY A 72 -2.41 11.07 16.77
C GLY A 72 -2.25 9.76 17.57
N VAL A 73 -3.34 9.05 17.82
CA VAL A 73 -3.35 7.77 18.54
C VAL A 73 -3.29 6.63 17.54
N LEU A 74 -2.21 5.85 17.58
CA LEU A 74 -2.10 4.60 16.83
C LEU A 74 -2.76 3.47 17.62
N MET A 75 -3.67 2.76 16.98
CA MET A 75 -4.23 1.53 17.54
C MET A 75 -3.39 0.33 17.08
N ALA A 76 -3.07 -0.54 18.03
CA ALA A 76 -2.54 -1.85 17.73
C ALA A 76 -3.70 -2.85 17.58
N LEU A 77 -3.60 -3.72 16.59
CA LEU A 77 -4.39 -4.95 16.56
C LEU A 77 -3.63 -6.04 17.30
N ASP A 78 -4.27 -6.70 18.25
CA ASP A 78 -3.74 -7.96 18.76
C ASP A 78 -3.87 -9.08 17.71
N GLU A 79 -3.05 -10.11 17.86
CA GLU A 79 -3.00 -11.26 16.96
C GLU A 79 -4.34 -12.02 16.89
N GLY A 80 -5.09 -12.07 17.99
CA GLY A 80 -6.40 -12.72 18.05
C GLY A 80 -7.44 -12.00 17.19
N VAL A 81 -7.39 -10.67 17.14
CA VAL A 81 -8.24 -9.85 16.28
C VAL A 81 -7.79 -9.95 14.81
N ALA A 82 -6.49 -9.91 14.53
CA ALA A 82 -5.97 -10.15 13.18
C ALA A 82 -6.46 -11.50 12.61
N SER A 83 -6.40 -12.56 13.43
CA SER A 83 -6.89 -13.89 13.07
C SER A 83 -8.41 -13.92 12.82
N CYS A 84 -9.18 -13.18 13.63
CA CYS A 84 -10.61 -13.01 13.42
C CYS A 84 -10.93 -12.34 12.08
N LEU A 85 -10.28 -11.20 11.80
CA LEU A 85 -10.50 -10.46 10.55
C LEU A 85 -10.20 -11.34 9.33
N LEU A 86 -9.12 -12.14 9.39
CA LEU A 86 -8.78 -13.10 8.36
C LEU A 86 -9.88 -14.15 8.12
N HIS A 87 -10.46 -14.70 9.19
CA HIS A 87 -11.58 -15.63 9.06
C HIS A 87 -12.80 -14.96 8.42
N THR A 88 -13.09 -13.71 8.80
CA THR A 88 -14.19 -12.93 8.23
C THR A 88 -13.98 -12.64 6.75
N VAL A 89 -12.75 -12.28 6.33
CA VAL A 89 -12.39 -12.12 4.90
C VAL A 89 -12.75 -13.37 4.11
N ARG A 90 -12.32 -14.54 4.58
CA ARG A 90 -12.52 -15.82 3.87
C ARG A 90 -13.98 -16.18 3.73
N LYS A 91 -14.77 -15.90 4.77
CA LYS A 91 -16.19 -16.25 4.84
C LYS A 91 -17.06 -15.35 3.98
N HIS A 92 -16.77 -14.05 3.99
CA HIS A 92 -17.54 -13.03 3.26
C HIS A 92 -16.78 -12.49 2.04
N CYS A 93 -16.02 -13.37 1.37
CA CYS A 93 -15.10 -12.99 0.29
C CYS A 93 -15.80 -12.48 -0.99
N GLU A 94 -17.12 -12.61 -1.09
CA GLU A 94 -17.92 -12.12 -2.22
C GLU A 94 -18.63 -10.78 -1.92
N ASN A 95 -18.59 -10.30 -0.68
CA ASN A 95 -19.28 -9.05 -0.31
C ASN A 95 -18.35 -7.84 -0.52
N GLU A 96 -18.51 -7.17 -1.66
CA GLU A 96 -17.71 -6.01 -2.06
C GLU A 96 -17.76 -4.85 -1.06
N GLU A 97 -18.95 -4.51 -0.54
CA GLU A 97 -19.13 -3.39 0.38
C GLU A 97 -18.43 -3.65 1.71
N PHE A 98 -18.62 -4.86 2.25
CA PHE A 98 -17.94 -5.30 3.45
C PHE A 98 -16.42 -5.32 3.27
N LEU A 99 -15.93 -5.90 2.17
CA LEU A 99 -14.49 -5.95 1.89
C LEU A 99 -13.90 -4.57 1.67
N SER A 100 -14.62 -3.63 1.06
CA SER A 100 -14.17 -2.24 0.93
C SER A 100 -13.89 -1.61 2.29
N SER A 101 -14.83 -1.74 3.23
CA SER A 101 -14.67 -1.25 4.60
C SER A 101 -13.57 -1.99 5.35
N LEU A 102 -13.53 -3.32 5.25
CA LEU A 102 -12.52 -4.13 5.92
C LEU A 102 -11.10 -3.86 5.39
N CYS A 103 -10.90 -3.72 4.09
CA CYS A 103 -9.58 -3.39 3.53
C CYS A 103 -9.13 -1.99 3.95
N THR A 104 -10.05 -1.01 4.02
CA THR A 104 -9.74 0.31 4.59
C THR A 104 -9.33 0.19 6.07
N LEU A 105 -10.01 -0.66 6.84
CA LEU A 105 -9.69 -0.90 8.25
C LEU A 105 -8.27 -1.47 8.38
N LEU A 106 -7.96 -2.49 7.58
CA LEU A 106 -6.65 -3.14 7.52
C LEU A 106 -5.53 -2.17 7.11
N MET A 107 -5.80 -1.25 6.17
CA MET A 107 -4.85 -0.22 5.75
C MET A 107 -4.53 0.75 6.90
N MET A 108 -5.54 1.20 7.64
CA MET A 108 -5.33 2.17 8.72
C MET A 108 -4.55 1.57 9.89
N VAL A 109 -4.87 0.32 10.25
CA VAL A 109 -4.17 -0.39 11.34
C VAL A 109 -2.77 -0.83 10.93
N SER A 110 -2.53 -1.20 9.67
CA SER A 110 -1.20 -1.65 9.21
C SER A 110 -0.14 -0.55 9.20
N ALA A 111 -0.53 0.71 9.43
CA ALA A 111 0.42 1.80 9.69
C ALA A 111 1.23 1.57 10.99
N SER A 112 0.73 0.76 11.92
CA SER A 112 1.47 0.31 13.10
C SER A 112 2.27 -0.95 12.79
N GLU A 113 3.59 -0.93 13.03
CA GLU A 113 4.46 -2.10 12.80
C GLU A 113 4.02 -3.32 13.62
N VAL A 114 3.48 -3.12 14.82
CA VAL A 114 2.95 -4.22 15.65
C VAL A 114 1.74 -4.87 14.98
N ALA A 115 0.86 -4.08 14.39
CA ALA A 115 -0.30 -4.60 13.68
C ALA A 115 0.10 -5.25 12.35
N ALA A 116 1.00 -4.63 11.59
CA ALA A 116 1.56 -5.22 10.36
C ALA A 116 2.21 -6.58 10.63
N GLU A 117 2.98 -6.70 11.73
CA GLU A 117 3.58 -7.95 12.16
C GLU A 117 2.54 -9.02 12.50
N ASN A 118 1.48 -8.66 13.23
CA ASN A 118 0.41 -9.59 13.55
C ASN A 118 -0.35 -10.04 12.28
N LEU A 119 -0.56 -9.14 11.32
CA LEU A 119 -1.14 -9.46 10.01
C LEU A 119 -0.25 -10.40 9.19
N ARG A 120 1.08 -10.23 9.24
CA ARG A 120 2.04 -11.17 8.62
C ARG A 120 1.96 -12.55 9.27
N LYS A 121 1.96 -12.63 10.60
CA LYS A 121 1.90 -13.91 11.35
C LYS A 121 0.66 -14.73 11.02
N VAL A 122 -0.49 -14.08 10.88
CA VAL A 122 -1.73 -14.79 10.50
C VAL A 122 -1.80 -15.12 9.01
N GLY A 123 -0.86 -14.63 8.19
CA GLY A 123 -0.74 -14.97 6.78
C GLY A 123 -1.83 -14.34 5.91
N ILE A 124 -2.07 -13.02 6.04
CA ILE A 124 -3.13 -12.32 5.31
C ILE A 124 -2.86 -12.10 3.82
N ILE A 125 -1.61 -12.18 3.37
CA ILE A 125 -1.22 -11.83 1.99
C ILE A 125 -2.02 -12.61 0.93
N PRO A 126 -2.11 -13.96 0.97
CA PRO A 126 -2.88 -14.70 -0.02
C PRO A 126 -4.35 -14.27 -0.14
N ASP A 127 -4.97 -13.91 0.99
CA ASP A 127 -6.35 -13.43 1.04
C ASP A 127 -6.47 -12.03 0.39
N LEU A 128 -5.53 -11.11 0.66
CA LEU A 128 -5.48 -9.80 -0.02
C LEU A 128 -5.32 -9.96 -1.54
N LEU A 129 -4.45 -10.88 -1.97
CA LEU A 129 -4.26 -11.16 -3.40
C LEU A 129 -5.51 -11.76 -4.04
N SER A 130 -6.27 -12.60 -3.30
CA SER A 130 -7.55 -13.12 -3.75
C SER A 130 -8.57 -12.00 -3.95
N ILE A 131 -8.69 -11.08 -2.97
CA ILE A 131 -9.56 -9.90 -3.04
C ILE A 131 -9.19 -9.04 -4.25
N LEU A 132 -7.91 -8.70 -4.43
CA LEU A 132 -7.43 -7.87 -5.53
C LEU A 132 -7.75 -8.48 -6.90
N ARG A 133 -7.61 -9.81 -7.06
CA ARG A 133 -7.95 -10.49 -8.32
C ARG A 133 -9.45 -10.44 -8.60
N HIS A 134 -10.28 -10.60 -7.58
CA HIS A 134 -11.73 -10.62 -7.72
C HIS A 134 -12.31 -9.21 -7.96
N PHE A 135 -11.83 -8.22 -7.21
CA PHE A 135 -12.32 -6.84 -7.21
C PHE A 135 -11.36 -5.86 -7.88
N LEU A 136 -10.67 -6.30 -8.94
CA LEU A 136 -9.68 -5.50 -9.65
C LEU A 136 -10.23 -4.16 -10.20
N ARG A 137 -11.55 -4.03 -10.35
CA ARG A 137 -12.22 -2.81 -10.83
C ARG A 137 -12.61 -1.84 -9.71
N ASN A 138 -12.61 -2.27 -8.46
CA ASN A 138 -12.94 -1.43 -7.31
C ASN A 138 -11.68 -0.69 -6.85
N ASP A 139 -11.62 0.60 -7.15
CA ASP A 139 -10.49 1.47 -6.85
C ASP A 139 -10.21 1.58 -5.35
N LYS A 140 -11.24 1.68 -4.51
CA LYS A 140 -11.09 1.75 -3.05
C LYS A 140 -10.46 0.49 -2.46
N ILE A 141 -10.90 -0.70 -2.90
CA ILE A 141 -10.30 -1.98 -2.50
C ILE A 141 -8.85 -2.05 -2.99
N CYS A 142 -8.60 -1.74 -4.27
CA CYS A 142 -7.26 -1.74 -4.84
C CYS A 142 -6.30 -0.81 -4.08
N PHE A 143 -6.73 0.43 -3.82
CA PHE A 143 -5.98 1.41 -3.04
C PHE A 143 -5.61 0.87 -1.65
N SER A 144 -6.60 0.39 -0.90
CA SER A 144 -6.40 -0.08 0.47
C SER A 144 -5.53 -1.34 0.52
N CYS A 145 -5.77 -2.33 -0.35
CA CYS A 145 -4.97 -3.55 -0.40
C CYS A 145 -3.51 -3.29 -0.78
N CYS A 146 -3.25 -2.42 -1.77
CA CYS A 146 -1.87 -2.04 -2.11
C CYS A 146 -1.16 -1.33 -0.95
N ALA A 147 -1.87 -0.46 -0.22
CA ALA A 147 -1.30 0.21 0.95
C ALA A 147 -0.99 -0.78 2.09
N VAL A 148 -1.87 -1.77 2.33
CA VAL A 148 -1.57 -2.87 3.26
C VAL A 148 -0.34 -3.65 2.79
N LEU A 149 -0.27 -4.05 1.51
CA LEU A 149 0.88 -4.78 0.96
C LEU A 149 2.20 -4.01 1.15
N TRP A 150 2.20 -2.69 0.93
CA TRP A 150 3.35 -1.85 1.22
C TRP A 150 3.78 -1.94 2.70
N SER A 151 2.84 -1.76 3.64
CA SER A 151 3.11 -1.87 5.08
C SER A 151 3.65 -3.24 5.46
N LEU A 152 3.13 -4.30 4.85
CA LEU A 152 3.58 -5.66 5.14
C LEU A 152 4.99 -5.94 4.58
N ALA A 153 5.33 -5.39 3.42
CA ALA A 153 6.59 -5.66 2.71
C ALA A 153 7.76 -4.75 3.11
N VAL A 154 7.51 -3.59 3.72
CA VAL A 154 8.59 -2.64 4.10
C VAL A 154 9.39 -3.10 5.34
N SER A 155 8.85 -4.04 6.13
CA SER A 155 9.52 -4.53 7.35
C SER A 155 10.76 -5.38 7.04
N GLU A 156 11.72 -5.42 7.95
CA GLU A 156 12.94 -6.24 7.82
C GLU A 156 12.66 -7.73 8.11
N ASN A 157 11.58 -8.04 8.85
CA ASN A 157 11.16 -9.39 9.21
C ASN A 157 10.07 -9.94 8.28
N ASN A 158 10.32 -9.83 6.98
CA ASN A 158 9.39 -10.36 6.01
C ASN A 158 9.40 -11.88 6.08
N GLY A 159 8.22 -12.46 6.29
CA GLY A 159 8.02 -13.90 6.43
C GLY A 159 8.36 -14.68 5.15
N ASP A 160 7.41 -15.46 4.65
CA ASP A 160 7.66 -16.26 3.45
C ASP A 160 7.85 -15.37 2.20
N GLN A 161 9.10 -15.25 1.74
CA GLN A 161 9.48 -14.47 0.56
C GLN A 161 8.74 -14.94 -0.71
N ALA A 162 8.39 -16.22 -0.82
CA ALA A 162 7.63 -16.73 -1.96
C ALA A 162 6.19 -16.20 -1.96
N VAL A 163 5.59 -16.04 -0.79
CA VAL A 163 4.25 -15.46 -0.64
C VAL A 163 4.27 -13.98 -1.02
N LEU A 164 5.29 -13.22 -0.60
CA LEU A 164 5.46 -11.82 -1.01
C LEU A 164 5.73 -11.70 -2.52
N ALA A 165 6.57 -12.55 -3.10
CA ALA A 165 6.81 -12.58 -4.54
C ALA A 165 5.53 -12.80 -5.36
N SER A 166 4.59 -13.61 -4.85
CA SER A 166 3.30 -13.82 -5.51
C SER A 166 2.43 -12.55 -5.60
N ALA A 167 2.75 -11.49 -4.85
CA ALA A 167 2.05 -10.21 -4.89
C ALA A 167 2.47 -9.32 -6.07
N VAL A 168 3.66 -9.51 -6.65
CA VAL A 168 4.17 -8.72 -7.78
C VAL A 168 3.20 -8.70 -8.97
N PRO A 169 2.82 -9.85 -9.58
CA PRO A 169 1.95 -9.84 -10.76
C PRO A 169 0.56 -9.27 -10.46
N VAL A 170 0.04 -9.46 -9.26
CA VAL A 170 -1.28 -8.92 -8.85
C VAL A 170 -1.20 -7.40 -8.71
N THR A 171 -0.13 -6.87 -8.14
CA THR A 171 0.08 -5.44 -7.96
C THR A 171 0.31 -4.75 -9.31
N CYS A 172 1.06 -5.38 -10.22
CA CYS A 172 1.18 -4.93 -11.60
C CYS A 172 -0.18 -4.88 -12.32
N ALA A 173 -1.04 -5.89 -12.13
CA ALA A 173 -2.39 -5.88 -12.69
C ALA A 173 -3.25 -4.73 -12.15
N VAL A 174 -3.14 -4.41 -10.86
CA VAL A 174 -3.82 -3.25 -10.24
C VAL A 174 -3.32 -1.95 -10.87
N LEU A 175 -2.00 -1.76 -10.94
CA LEU A 175 -1.41 -0.56 -11.52
C LEU A 175 -1.82 -0.39 -12.98
N GLN A 176 -1.73 -1.45 -13.78
CA GLN A 176 -2.15 -1.44 -15.19
C GLN A 176 -3.63 -1.09 -15.35
N LYS A 177 -4.50 -1.63 -14.46
CA LYS A 177 -5.93 -1.35 -14.53
C LYS A 177 -6.27 0.10 -14.17
N HIS A 178 -5.53 0.69 -13.24
CA HIS A 178 -5.83 1.97 -12.62
C HIS A 178 -4.79 3.06 -12.91
N LEU A 179 -4.11 3.01 -14.06
CA LEU A 179 -3.12 4.01 -14.47
C LEU A 179 -3.64 5.45 -14.44
N GLN A 180 -4.94 5.68 -14.66
CA GLN A 180 -5.56 7.01 -14.64
C GLN A 180 -6.07 7.42 -13.26
N ASN A 181 -6.13 6.50 -12.30
CA ASN A 181 -6.50 6.81 -10.92
C ASN A 181 -5.21 7.00 -10.12
N GLY A 182 -4.76 8.25 -10.03
CA GLY A 182 -3.48 8.59 -9.40
C GLY A 182 -3.34 8.11 -7.96
N ALA A 183 -4.43 8.03 -7.19
CA ALA A 183 -4.37 7.50 -5.82
C ALA A 183 -4.08 5.99 -5.78
N VAL A 184 -4.76 5.21 -6.62
CA VAL A 184 -4.52 3.76 -6.74
C VAL A 184 -3.14 3.49 -7.34
N ALA A 185 -2.77 4.22 -8.39
CA ALA A 185 -1.47 4.09 -9.03
C ALA A 185 -0.31 4.39 -8.05
N GLU A 186 -0.44 5.43 -7.23
CA GLU A 186 0.53 5.77 -6.19
C GLU A 186 0.67 4.68 -5.14
N SER A 187 -0.46 4.14 -4.66
CA SER A 187 -0.48 3.04 -3.70
C SER A 187 0.17 1.78 -4.28
N ALA A 188 -0.12 1.45 -5.54
CA ALA A 188 0.47 0.32 -6.25
C ALA A 188 1.98 0.51 -6.50
N CYS A 189 2.43 1.70 -6.90
CA CYS A 189 3.86 2.03 -7.03
C CYS A 189 4.59 1.89 -5.69
N SER A 190 3.96 2.31 -4.59
CA SER A 190 4.51 2.14 -3.25
C SER A 190 4.70 0.65 -2.93
N ALA A 191 3.67 -0.17 -3.14
CA ALA A 191 3.75 -1.62 -2.94
C ALA A 191 4.82 -2.28 -3.82
N LEU A 192 4.90 -1.92 -5.11
CA LEU A 192 5.92 -2.43 -6.04
C LEU A 192 7.34 -2.03 -5.61
N TRP A 193 7.53 -0.81 -5.12
CA TRP A 193 8.82 -0.41 -4.55
C TRP A 193 9.20 -1.30 -3.36
N ALA A 194 8.30 -1.49 -2.40
CA ALA A 194 8.58 -2.35 -1.25
C ALA A 194 8.87 -3.79 -1.68
N LEU A 195 8.10 -4.37 -2.61
CA LEU A 195 8.34 -5.71 -3.14
C LEU A 195 9.71 -5.81 -3.86
N ALA A 196 10.06 -4.83 -4.70
CA ALA A 196 11.36 -4.80 -5.38
C ALA A 196 12.52 -4.66 -4.38
N LEU A 197 12.35 -3.87 -3.32
CA LEU A 197 13.36 -3.73 -2.26
C LEU A 197 13.61 -5.06 -1.52
N GLN A 198 12.59 -5.92 -1.42
CA GLN A 198 12.66 -7.26 -0.83
C GLN A 198 13.16 -8.34 -1.82
N GLY A 199 13.59 -7.95 -3.02
CA GLY A 199 14.03 -8.89 -4.05
C GLY A 199 12.92 -9.84 -4.53
N CYS A 200 11.66 -9.42 -4.41
CA CYS A 200 10.50 -10.25 -4.80
C CYS A 200 10.25 -10.25 -6.30
N VAL A 201 10.84 -9.32 -7.04
CA VAL A 201 10.70 -9.21 -8.50
C VAL A 201 11.76 -10.07 -9.16
N THR A 202 11.35 -11.02 -9.99
CA THR A 202 12.27 -11.89 -10.73
C THR A 202 12.91 -11.11 -11.88
N ASP A 203 14.02 -11.64 -12.40
CA ASP A 203 14.70 -11.06 -13.57
C ASP A 203 13.77 -10.95 -14.79
N SER A 204 12.93 -11.96 -15.04
CA SER A 204 11.93 -11.95 -16.14
C SER A 204 10.85 -10.88 -15.98
N ASP A 205 10.57 -10.46 -14.74
CA ASP A 205 9.51 -9.51 -14.42
C ASP A 205 10.05 -8.07 -14.32
N CYS A 206 11.38 -7.88 -14.33
CA CYS A 206 12.02 -6.56 -14.19
C CYS A 206 11.69 -5.62 -15.35
N GLU A 207 11.92 -6.05 -16.60
CA GLU A 207 11.59 -5.27 -17.80
C GLU A 207 10.10 -4.86 -17.88
N PRO A 208 9.12 -5.80 -17.80
CA PRO A 208 7.71 -5.43 -17.92
C PRO A 208 7.23 -4.57 -16.73
N THR A 209 7.76 -4.78 -15.53
CA THR A 209 7.42 -3.94 -14.37
C THR A 209 8.00 -2.53 -14.53
N ALA A 210 9.23 -2.40 -15.02
CA ALA A 210 9.84 -1.09 -15.31
C ALA A 210 9.04 -0.32 -16.37
N ALA A 211 8.65 -0.97 -17.47
CA ALA A 211 7.80 -0.36 -18.49
C ALA A 211 6.46 0.15 -17.93
N LEU A 212 5.83 -0.65 -17.04
CA LEU A 212 4.57 -0.26 -16.40
C LEU A 212 4.74 0.92 -15.42
N LEU A 213 5.85 0.98 -14.68
CA LEU A 213 6.16 2.11 -13.80
C LEU A 213 6.38 3.39 -14.62
N LEU A 214 7.07 3.32 -15.75
CA LEU A 214 7.21 4.47 -16.67
C LEU A 214 5.85 4.95 -17.20
N ASP A 215 4.93 4.03 -17.50
CA ASP A 215 3.56 4.38 -17.86
C ASP A 215 2.81 5.09 -16.72
N ALA A 216 2.99 4.64 -15.48
CA ALA A 216 2.38 5.27 -14.32
C ALA A 216 2.86 6.70 -14.11
N LEU A 217 4.17 6.95 -14.29
CA LEU A 217 4.77 8.28 -14.26
C LEU A 217 4.15 9.20 -15.31
N ARG A 218 4.12 8.76 -16.59
CA ARG A 218 3.54 9.55 -17.69
C ARG A 218 2.06 9.90 -17.49
N MET A 219 1.29 9.00 -16.88
CA MET A 219 -0.15 9.19 -16.70
C MET A 219 -0.48 10.05 -15.46
N ASN A 220 0.45 10.23 -14.53
CA ASN A 220 0.23 10.94 -13.27
C ASN A 220 1.40 11.88 -12.90
N PRO A 221 1.85 12.76 -13.81
CA PRO A 221 3.05 13.55 -13.61
C PRO A 221 2.88 14.52 -12.42
N GLU A 222 1.69 15.01 -12.12
CA GLU A 222 1.47 15.98 -11.02
C GLU A 222 1.56 15.37 -9.60
N ARG A 223 1.71 14.04 -9.47
CA ARG A 223 1.68 13.34 -8.17
C ARG A 223 3.09 13.06 -7.65
N ALA A 224 3.66 14.02 -6.90
CA ALA A 224 5.03 13.91 -6.37
C ALA A 224 5.34 12.59 -5.62
N VAL A 225 4.40 12.08 -4.81
CA VAL A 225 4.58 10.81 -4.06
C VAL A 225 4.63 9.61 -5.00
N LEU A 226 3.78 9.60 -6.04
CA LEU A 226 3.80 8.57 -7.09
C LEU A 226 5.13 8.61 -7.84
N VAL A 227 5.57 9.81 -8.23
CA VAL A 227 6.84 10.00 -8.95
C VAL A 227 8.01 9.50 -8.12
N ARG A 228 8.10 9.94 -6.86
CA ARG A 228 9.11 9.48 -5.91
C ARG A 228 9.11 7.94 -5.79
N ASN A 229 7.97 7.34 -5.48
CA ASN A 229 7.90 5.91 -5.20
C ASN A 229 8.08 5.07 -6.48
N GLY A 230 7.59 5.55 -7.61
CA GLY A 230 7.83 4.94 -8.93
C GLY A 230 9.31 4.94 -9.30
N CYS A 231 10.02 6.04 -9.06
CA CYS A 231 11.46 6.13 -9.31
C CYS A 231 12.27 5.26 -8.34
N LEU A 232 11.86 5.16 -7.07
CA LEU A 232 12.49 4.24 -6.11
C LEU A 232 12.24 2.76 -6.46
N ALA A 233 11.06 2.44 -6.99
CA ALA A 233 10.77 1.12 -7.56
C ALA A 233 11.68 0.84 -8.76
N LEU A 234 11.78 1.75 -9.72
CA LEU A 234 12.68 1.64 -10.88
C LEU A 234 14.14 1.45 -10.44
N ALA A 235 14.63 2.24 -9.48
CA ALA A 235 15.99 2.11 -8.97
C ALA A 235 16.23 0.71 -8.36
N SER A 236 15.23 0.21 -7.62
CA SER A 236 15.28 -1.13 -7.04
C SER A 236 15.32 -2.21 -8.11
N LEU A 237 14.57 -2.07 -9.22
CA LEU A 237 14.60 -3.00 -10.34
C LEU A 237 15.93 -2.95 -11.11
N VAL A 238 16.45 -1.75 -11.38
CA VAL A 238 17.74 -1.55 -12.07
C VAL A 238 18.90 -2.21 -11.30
N ARG A 239 18.87 -2.13 -9.97
CA ARG A 239 19.82 -2.82 -9.09
C ARG A 239 19.72 -4.35 -9.18
N LEU A 240 18.52 -4.89 -9.49
CA LEU A 240 18.30 -6.33 -9.61
C LEU A 240 18.63 -6.86 -11.01
N SER A 241 18.41 -6.07 -12.06
CA SER A 241 18.55 -6.52 -13.44
C SER A 241 18.91 -5.39 -14.41
N GLU A 242 19.89 -5.66 -15.29
CA GLU A 242 20.25 -4.80 -16.42
C GLU A 242 19.06 -4.58 -17.37
N THR A 243 18.16 -5.57 -17.49
CA THR A 243 16.99 -5.48 -18.37
C THR A 243 16.05 -4.35 -17.96
N ALA A 244 15.95 -4.02 -16.67
CA ALA A 244 15.19 -2.87 -16.20
C ALA A 244 15.86 -1.55 -16.60
N ALA A 245 17.19 -1.48 -16.59
CA ALA A 245 17.93 -0.30 -17.04
C ALA A 245 17.72 -0.07 -18.55
N LEU A 246 17.83 -1.14 -19.33
CA LEU A 246 17.56 -1.11 -20.76
C LEU A 246 16.10 -0.76 -21.06
N ALA A 247 15.14 -1.23 -20.27
CA ALA A 247 13.72 -0.88 -20.43
C ALA A 247 13.47 0.64 -20.28
N ILE A 248 14.22 1.32 -19.41
CA ILE A 248 14.14 2.78 -19.24
C ILE A 248 14.75 3.50 -20.43
N LEU A 249 15.88 3.03 -20.95
CA LEU A 249 16.55 3.64 -22.10
C LEU A 249 15.79 3.44 -23.41
N LEU A 250 15.39 2.19 -23.66
CA LEU A 250 14.75 1.73 -24.90
C LEU A 250 13.23 1.82 -24.84
N ASP A 251 12.72 2.66 -23.95
CA ASP A 251 11.31 2.89 -23.73
C ASP A 251 10.54 3.04 -25.06
N SER A 252 9.61 2.12 -25.33
CA SER A 252 8.87 2.12 -26.60
C SER A 252 8.00 3.35 -26.84
N LYS A 253 7.73 4.15 -25.80
CA LYS A 253 6.84 5.33 -25.84
C LYS A 253 7.59 6.66 -25.83
N GLY A 254 8.92 6.65 -25.89
CA GLY A 254 9.73 7.85 -25.83
C GLY A 254 11.11 7.58 -25.28
N SER A 255 11.69 8.57 -24.60
CA SER A 255 12.92 8.37 -23.84
C SER A 255 12.56 8.37 -22.37
N GLY A 256 12.77 7.25 -21.66
CA GLY A 256 12.59 7.22 -20.20
C GLY A 256 13.54 8.18 -19.50
N ILE A 257 14.69 8.50 -20.10
CA ILE A 257 15.61 9.54 -19.63
C ILE A 257 15.02 10.95 -19.76
N GLU A 258 14.33 11.25 -20.87
CA GLU A 258 13.63 12.54 -21.00
C GLU A 258 12.47 12.63 -20.01
N LEU A 259 11.70 11.54 -19.83
CA LEU A 259 10.66 11.48 -18.80
C LEU A 259 11.23 11.79 -17.40
N ILE A 260 12.37 11.18 -17.03
CA ILE A 260 13.05 11.45 -15.76
C ILE A 260 13.42 12.94 -15.59
N LYS A 261 13.89 13.59 -16.66
CA LYS A 261 14.19 15.04 -16.63
C LYS A 261 12.92 15.86 -16.46
N ASP A 262 11.88 15.54 -17.23
CA ASP A 262 10.60 16.24 -17.18
C ASP A 262 9.98 16.14 -15.78
N GLU A 263 10.01 14.96 -15.17
CA GLU A 263 9.55 14.73 -13.80
C GLU A 263 10.37 15.52 -12.76
N TYR A 264 11.71 15.60 -12.91
CA TYR A 264 12.51 16.47 -12.05
C TYR A 264 12.12 17.94 -12.19
N HIS A 265 11.98 18.43 -13.43
CA HIS A 265 11.66 19.83 -13.66
C HIS A 265 10.26 20.20 -13.17
N LEU A 266 9.32 19.27 -13.24
CA LEU A 266 7.98 19.45 -12.69
C LEU A 266 7.98 19.52 -11.16
N HIS A 267 8.82 18.72 -10.50
CA HIS A 267 8.94 18.63 -9.03
C HIS A 267 10.28 19.15 -8.50
N PHE A 268 10.78 20.24 -9.08
CA PHE A 268 12.14 20.73 -8.84
C PHE A 268 12.41 21.15 -7.38
N ASP A 269 11.36 21.45 -6.63
CA ASP A 269 11.39 21.86 -5.23
C ASP A 269 11.09 20.71 -4.25
N GLU A 270 10.80 19.50 -4.74
CA GLU A 270 10.51 18.32 -3.94
C GLU A 270 11.79 17.49 -3.68
N PRO A 271 12.41 17.59 -2.48
CA PRO A 271 13.66 16.87 -2.20
C PRO A 271 13.49 15.35 -2.25
N GLY A 272 12.29 14.86 -1.95
CA GLY A 272 11.97 13.43 -2.03
C GLY A 272 12.02 12.90 -3.46
N VAL A 273 11.57 13.69 -4.44
CA VAL A 273 11.61 13.32 -5.86
C VAL A 273 13.05 13.41 -6.38
N ALA A 274 13.75 14.52 -6.08
CA ALA A 274 15.14 14.69 -6.47
C ALA A 274 16.04 13.55 -5.94
N GLY A 275 15.88 13.16 -4.67
CA GLY A 275 16.61 12.04 -4.08
C GLY A 275 16.32 10.70 -4.75
N ALA A 276 15.06 10.42 -5.07
CA ALA A 276 14.66 9.20 -5.77
C ALA A 276 15.26 9.12 -7.19
N LEU A 277 15.26 10.23 -7.92
CA LEU A 277 15.85 10.33 -9.26
C LEU A 277 17.37 10.19 -9.22
N CYS A 278 18.05 10.80 -8.24
CA CYS A 278 19.47 10.60 -8.00
C CYS A 278 19.82 9.14 -7.73
N LEU A 279 19.01 8.45 -6.92
CA LEU A 279 19.23 7.02 -6.67
C LEU A 279 19.05 6.21 -7.96
N LEU A 280 17.98 6.46 -8.72
CA LEU A 280 17.76 5.78 -10.00
C LEU A 280 18.93 6.00 -10.97
N MET A 281 19.39 7.24 -11.13
CA MET A 281 20.56 7.56 -11.96
C MET A 281 21.82 6.83 -11.47
N ASN A 282 22.03 6.75 -10.15
CA ASN A 282 23.17 6.04 -9.56
C ASN A 282 23.15 4.53 -9.84
N GLU A 283 21.98 3.90 -9.83
CA GLU A 283 21.85 2.48 -10.20
C GLU A 283 22.04 2.29 -11.71
N MET A 284 21.53 3.21 -12.55
CA MET A 284 21.65 3.12 -14.00
C MET A 284 23.10 3.21 -14.52
N VAL A 285 23.94 4.05 -13.91
CA VAL A 285 25.34 4.21 -14.34
C VAL A 285 26.24 3.01 -14.03
N GLN A 286 25.73 2.00 -13.33
CA GLN A 286 26.46 0.75 -13.09
C GLN A 286 26.62 -0.10 -14.37
N TYR A 287 25.83 0.17 -15.41
CA TYR A 287 25.85 -0.54 -16.68
C TYR A 287 26.50 0.32 -17.77
N ASP A 288 27.54 -0.21 -18.43
CA ASP A 288 28.37 0.56 -19.37
C ASP A 288 27.57 1.08 -20.58
N GLU A 289 26.67 0.27 -21.13
CA GLU A 289 25.81 0.68 -22.25
C GLU A 289 24.90 1.85 -21.84
N VAL A 290 24.35 1.77 -20.63
CA VAL A 290 23.46 2.80 -20.07
C VAL A 290 24.21 4.10 -19.77
N LEU A 291 25.43 3.99 -19.27
CA LEU A 291 26.28 5.14 -18.98
C LEU A 291 26.58 5.97 -20.25
N LEU A 292 26.80 5.31 -21.39
CA LEU A 292 27.07 6.00 -22.66
C LEU A 292 25.85 6.81 -23.12
N ASP A 293 24.65 6.25 -23.02
CA ASP A 293 23.42 6.95 -23.37
C ASP A 293 23.10 8.09 -22.38
N MET A 294 23.30 7.89 -21.08
CA MET A 294 23.11 8.97 -20.10
C MET A 294 24.02 10.18 -20.37
N ARG A 295 25.27 9.94 -20.82
CA ARG A 295 26.18 11.00 -21.28
C ARG A 295 25.71 11.67 -22.57
N SER A 296 25.20 10.90 -23.53
CA SER A 296 24.67 11.45 -24.78
C SER A 296 23.49 12.40 -24.51
N GLN A 297 22.68 12.05 -23.52
CA GLN A 297 21.52 12.83 -23.04
C GLN A 297 21.88 13.95 -22.07
N LYS A 298 23.16 14.17 -21.74
CA LYS A 298 23.64 15.25 -20.85
C LYS A 298 23.09 15.20 -19.42
N MET A 299 22.92 14.00 -18.85
CA MET A 299 22.40 13.82 -17.48
C MET A 299 23.29 14.45 -16.40
N GLU A 300 24.58 14.69 -16.69
CA GLU A 300 25.48 15.42 -15.80
C GLU A 300 25.03 16.85 -15.50
N LYS A 301 24.28 17.47 -16.43
CA LYS A 301 23.70 18.80 -16.22
C LYS A 301 22.57 18.75 -15.19
N LEU A 302 21.67 17.79 -15.34
CA LEU A 302 20.57 17.56 -14.39
C LEU A 302 21.11 17.33 -12.97
N LEU A 303 22.13 16.47 -12.82
CA LEU A 303 22.78 16.24 -11.52
C LEU A 303 23.41 17.51 -10.93
N SER A 304 24.00 18.36 -11.79
CA SER A 304 24.56 19.64 -11.37
C SER A 304 23.47 20.61 -10.90
N GLU A 305 22.34 20.64 -11.59
CA GLU A 305 21.16 21.43 -11.20
C GLU A 305 20.57 20.97 -9.87
N ILE A 306 20.39 19.65 -9.69
CA ILE A 306 19.93 19.07 -8.42
C ILE A 306 20.88 19.48 -7.28
N LYS A 307 22.19 19.36 -7.49
CA LYS A 307 23.19 19.73 -6.48
C LYS A 307 23.18 21.21 -6.13
N LEU A 308 22.88 22.08 -7.08
CA LEU A 308 22.74 23.52 -6.84
C LEU A 308 21.46 23.84 -6.05
N GLN A 309 20.37 23.13 -6.35
CA GLN A 309 19.09 23.29 -5.67
C GLN A 309 19.10 22.74 -4.24
N PHE A 310 19.79 21.61 -4.03
CA PHE A 310 19.88 20.93 -2.74
C PHE A 310 21.35 20.74 -2.31
N PRO A 311 22.06 21.81 -1.90
CA PRO A 311 23.50 21.76 -1.61
C PRO A 311 23.89 21.00 -0.32
N PHE A 312 22.91 20.61 0.50
CA PHE A 312 23.11 19.95 1.80
C PHE A 312 22.43 18.57 1.92
N SER A 313 21.87 18.03 0.84
CA SER A 313 21.23 16.70 0.81
C SER A 313 22.14 15.63 0.20
#